data_AF-A0AAN5AWW8-F1
#
_entry.id   AF-A0AAN5AWW8-F1
#
_cell.length_a   1.000
_cell.length_b   1.000
_cell.length_c   1.000
_cell.angle_alpha   90.00
_cell.angle_beta   90.00
_cell.angle_gamma   90.00
#
_symmetry.space_group_name_H-M   'P 1'
#
loop_
_entity.id
_entity.type
_entity.pdbx_description
1 polymer ?
#
loop_
_entity_poly.entity_id
_entity_poly.type
_entity_poly.pdbx_seq_one_letter_code
_entity_poly.pdbx_strand_id
1 'polypeptide(L)' 'MRNKVKYKVSCGGSGWGVWSVLTGEKVAWCRNRIEALEKMYELNGWNKPTKWY' A
#
# COMPACT_ATOMS: atom_id res chain seq x y z
N MET A 1 5.96 -18.94 -7.43
CA MET A 1 6.13 -17.56 -7.95
C MET A 1 6.15 -16.61 -6.77
N ARG A 2 7.28 -15.96 -6.49
CA ARG A 2 7.35 -14.92 -5.46
C ARG A 2 6.57 -13.73 -6.02
N ASN A 3 5.33 -13.52 -5.58
CA ASN A 3 4.53 -12.35 -6.00
C ASN A 3 5.38 -11.12 -5.75
N LYS A 4 5.94 -10.53 -6.81
CA LYS A 4 6.74 -9.31 -6.72
C LYS A 4 5.76 -8.23 -6.27
N VAL A 5 5.86 -7.86 -5.01
CA VAL A 5 5.09 -6.74 -4.43
C VAL A 5 5.37 -5.52 -5.29
N LYS A 6 4.36 -5.03 -6.02
CA LYS A 6 4.49 -3.87 -6.90
C LYS A 6 4.36 -2.56 -6.14
N TYR A 7 3.56 -2.59 -5.08
CA TYR A 7 3.27 -1.42 -4.26
C TYR A 7 3.47 -1.74 -2.78
N LYS A 8 4.11 -0.82 -2.05
CA LYS A 8 4.35 -0.93 -0.61
C LYS A 8 3.68 0.22 0.14
N VAL A 9 3.25 -0.03 1.37
CA VAL A 9 2.82 1.03 2.28
C VAL A 9 4.04 1.59 3.00
N SER A 10 4.11 2.90 3.13
CA SER A 10 5.10 3.57 4.00
C SER A 10 4.47 4.76 4.70
N CYS A 11 4.94 5.04 5.92
CA CYS A 11 4.63 6.26 6.65
C CYS A 11 5.78 7.25 6.44
N GLY A 12 5.45 8.50 6.09
CA GLY A 12 6.41 9.59 5.96
C GLY A 12 5.98 10.80 6.80
N GLY A 13 6.74 11.90 6.71
CA GLY A 13 6.45 13.13 7.49
C GLY A 13 5.06 13.72 7.28
N SER A 14 4.39 13.41 6.16
CA SER A 14 3.04 13.88 5.84
C SER A 14 1.94 12.83 6.06
N GLY A 15 2.23 11.68 6.70
CA GLY A 15 1.26 10.61 6.96
C GLY A 15 1.50 9.32 6.18
N TRP A 16 0.45 8.49 6.07
CA TRP A 16 0.51 7.20 5.41
C TRP A 16 0.35 7.33 3.88
N GLY A 17 0.90 6.39 3.14
CA GLY A 17 0.73 6.37 1.69
C GLY A 17 1.25 5.10 1.04
N VAL A 18 0.85 4.91 -0.20
CA VAL A 18 1.27 3.79 -1.04
C VAL A 18 2.35 4.28 -2.00
N TRP A 19 3.41 3.50 -2.12
CA TRP A 19 4.60 3.79 -2.89
C TRP A 19 4.85 2.67 -3.90
N SER A 20 5.23 3.05 -5.12
CA SER A 20 5.68 2.13 -6.15
C SER A 20 7.02 1.53 -5.74
N VAL A 21 7.14 0.21 -5.77
CA VAL A 21 8.41 -0.47 -5.49
C VAL A 21 9.38 -0.31 -6.67
N LEU A 22 8.86 -0.13 -7.89
CA LEU A 22 9.68 0.03 -9.10
C LEU A 22 10.22 1.45 -9.26
N THR A 23 9.37 2.46 -9.10
CA THR A 23 9.75 3.87 -9.35
C THR A 23 10.13 4.61 -8.07
N GLY A 24 9.78 4.10 -6.89
CA GLY A 24 9.99 4.80 -5.63
C GLY A 24 9.06 6.00 -5.44
N GLU A 25 8.12 6.22 -6.36
CA GLU A 25 7.20 7.34 -6.30
C GLU A 25 5.99 7.04 -5.44
N LYS A 26 5.41 8.11 -4.89
CA LYS A 26 4.17 8.02 -4.12
C LYS A 26 2.99 7.90 -5.09
N VAL A 27 2.29 6.79 -4.99
CA VAL A 27 1.11 6.46 -5.82
C VAL A 27 -0.16 7.03 -5.19
N ALA A 28 -0.25 7.01 -3.86
CA ALA A 28 -1.39 7.54 -3.13
C ALA A 28 -0.98 8.10 -1.76
N TRP A 29 -1.59 9.21 -1.37
CA TRP A 29 -1.62 9.68 0.02
C TRP A 29 -2.87 9.13 0.70
N CYS A 30 -2.72 8.68 1.95
CA CYS A 30 -3.81 8.11 2.75
C CYS A 30 -3.79 8.73 4.14
N ARG A 31 -4.97 8.90 4.73
CA ARG A 31 -5.10 9.51 6.05
C ARG A 31 -4.56 8.58 7.13
N ASN A 32 -4.86 7.29 7.01
CA ASN A 32 -4.59 6.27 8.04
C ASN A 32 -3.84 5.06 7.46
N ARG A 33 -3.20 4.28 8.34
CA ARG A 33 -2.51 3.02 7.96
C ARG A 33 -3.43 2.03 7.25
N ILE A 34 -4.65 1.86 7.75
CA ILE A 34 -5.61 0.87 7.24
C ILE A 34 -6.00 1.21 5.80
N GLU A 35 -6.35 2.46 5.54
CA GLU A 35 -6.67 2.95 4.20
C GLU A 35 -5.51 2.73 3.22
N ALA A 36 -4.28 3.02 3.66
CA ALA A 36 -3.09 2.76 2.84
C ALA A 36 -2.89 1.27 2.53
N LEU A 37 -3.16 0.41 3.50
CA LEU A 37 -3.08 -1.04 3.33
C LEU A 37 -4.17 -1.56 2.38
N GLU A 38 -5.41 -1.11 2.53
CA GLU A 38 -6.49 -1.48 1.62
C GLU A 38 -6.17 -1.08 0.18
N LYS A 39 -5.67 0.14 -0.02
CA LYS A 39 -5.28 0.64 -1.33
C LYS A 39 -4.10 -0.13 -1.91
N MET A 40 -3.12 -0.49 -1.08
CA MET A 40 -1.98 -1.32 -1.48
C MET A 40 -2.41 -2.73 -1.91
N TYR A 41 -3.38 -3.34 -1.22
CA TYR A 41 -3.92 -4.64 -1.60
C TYR A 41 -4.70 -4.56 -2.92
N GLU A 42 -5.55 -3.54 -3.07
CA GLU A 42 -6.27 -3.27 -4.33
C GLU A 42 -5.30 -3.10 -5.51
N LEU A 43 -4.26 -2.27 -5.35
CA LEU A 43 -3.26 -2.01 -6.39
C LEU A 43 -2.41 -3.25 -6.73
N ASN A 44 -2.13 -4.11 -5.77
CA ASN A 44 -1.43 -5.37 -6.02
C ASN A 44 -2.36 -6.49 -6.54
N GLY A 45 -3.68 -6.26 -6.61
CA GLY A 45 -4.66 -7.28 -6.97
C GLY A 45 -4.75 -8.40 -5.92
N TRP A 46 -4.49 -8.10 -4.65
CA TRP A 46 -4.53 -9.05 -3.56
C TRP A 46 -5.91 -9.07 -2.92
N ASN A 47 -6.33 -10.26 -2.47
CA ASN A 47 -7.53 -10.38 -1.65
C ASN A 47 -7.31 -9.71 -0.30
N LYS A 48 -8.23 -8.81 0.06
CA LYS A 48 -8.22 -8.20 1.39
C LYS A 48 -8.37 -9.31 2.44
N PRO A 49 -7.55 -9.35 3.51
CA PRO A 49 -7.79 -10.24 4.63
C PRO A 49 -9.15 -9.96 5.25
N THR A 50 -9.83 -11.02 5.70
CA THR A 50 -11.15 -10.95 6.34
C THR A 50 -11.13 -10.11 7.63
N LYS A 51 -9.95 -9.90 8.23
CA LYS A 51 -9.73 -9.05 9.39
C LYS A 51 -8.43 -8.27 9.27
N TRP A 52 -8.49 -6.97 9.49
CA TRP A 52 -7.35 -6.04 9.42
C TRP A 52 -6.91 -5.53 10.81
N TYR A 53 -7.74 -5.79 11.83
CA TYR A 53 -7.67 -5.31 13.20
C TYR A 53 -8.49 -6.22 14.11
#